data_AF-A0A836VJP9-F1
#
_entry.id   AF-A0A836VJP9-F1
#
_cell.length_a   1.000
_cell.length_b   1.000
_cell.length_c   1.000
_cell.angle_alpha   90.00
_cell.angle_beta   90.00
_cell.angle_gamma   90.00
#
_symmetry.space_group_name_H-M   'P 1'
#
loop_
_entity.id
_entity.type
_entity.pdbx_description
1 polymer ?
#
loop_
_entity_poly.entity_id
_entity_poly.type
_entity_poly.pdbx_seq_one_letter_code
_entity_poly.pdbx_strand_id
1 'polypeptide(L)'
;MTPSVGAETGRRPRKVEYEVTSGRRRRKAAAISWPHLEESVMLNGPTQLALTFCDHLDPRVRRIRREAEITDTVDQLIAEL
;
A
#
# COMPACT_ATOMS: atom_id res chain seq x y z
N MET A 1 27.87 -10.58 -29.07
CA MET A 1 27.27 -9.30 -28.64
C MET A 1 25.76 -9.51 -28.56
N THR A 2 25.30 -10.07 -27.45
CA THR A 2 23.88 -10.34 -27.17
C THR A 2 23.30 -9.13 -26.43
N PRO A 3 22.25 -8.46 -26.92
CA PRO A 3 21.63 -7.39 -26.18
C PRO A 3 20.86 -7.98 -25.00
N SER A 4 21.24 -7.56 -23.80
CA SER A 4 20.54 -7.80 -22.55
C SER A 4 19.15 -7.14 -22.61
N VAL A 5 18.14 -7.99 -22.61
CA VAL A 5 16.72 -7.65 -22.49
C VAL A 5 16.54 -6.79 -21.24
N GLY A 6 16.05 -5.56 -21.44
CA GLY A 6 15.67 -4.66 -20.37
C GLY A 6 14.69 -5.35 -19.43
N ALA A 7 14.95 -5.23 -18.12
CA ALA A 7 14.05 -5.71 -17.09
C ALA A 7 12.74 -4.91 -17.15
N GLU A 8 11.75 -5.44 -17.87
CA GLU A 8 10.37 -5.03 -17.70
C GLU A 8 9.96 -5.40 -16.27
N THR A 9 9.89 -4.40 -15.40
CA THR A 9 9.34 -4.51 -14.04
C THR A 9 7.91 -5.05 -14.15
N GLY A 10 7.78 -6.36 -13.97
CA GLY A 10 6.52 -7.08 -14.04
C GLY A 10 5.49 -6.47 -13.09
N ARG A 11 4.55 -5.70 -13.65
CA ARG A 11 3.42 -5.11 -12.91
C ARG A 11 2.57 -6.24 -12.35
N ARG A 12 2.67 -6.48 -11.05
CA ARG A 12 1.84 -7.50 -10.38
C ARG A 12 0.35 -7.19 -10.59
N PRO A 13 -0.49 -8.21 -10.81
CA PRO A 13 -1.92 -7.99 -10.96
C PRO A 13 -2.47 -7.35 -9.68
N ARG A 14 -3.16 -6.22 -9.81
CA ARG A 14 -3.77 -5.54 -8.66
C ARG A 14 -4.82 -6.45 -8.06
N LYS A 15 -4.73 -6.71 -6.75
CA LYS A 15 -5.79 -7.40 -6.00
C LYS A 15 -7.11 -6.65 -6.20
N VAL A 16 -8.13 -7.32 -6.70
CA VAL A 16 -9.48 -6.76 -6.89
C VAL A 16 -10.26 -6.94 -5.60
N GLU A 17 -10.96 -5.90 -5.17
CA GLU A 17 -11.83 -5.94 -3.99
C GLU A 17 -13.28 -5.69 -4.40
N TYR A 18 -14.18 -6.35 -3.69
CA TYR A 18 -15.61 -6.26 -3.88
C TYR A 18 -16.26 -5.77 -2.59
N GLU A 19 -17.32 -4.98 -2.73
CA GLU A 19 -18.16 -4.59 -1.62
C GLU A 19 -18.87 -5.81 -1.03
N VAL A 20 -18.93 -5.88 0.29
CA VAL A 20 -19.49 -7.04 1.01
C VAL A 20 -21.00 -7.18 0.77
N THR A 21 -21.74 -6.07 0.75
CA THR A 21 -23.21 -6.11 0.66
C THR A 21 -23.70 -6.23 -0.78
N SER A 22 -23.19 -5.37 -1.68
CA SER A 22 -23.69 -5.31 -3.06
C SER A 22 -22.93 -6.19 -4.04
N GLY A 23 -21.77 -6.75 -3.65
CA GLY A 23 -20.85 -7.44 -4.54
C GLY A 23 -20.22 -6.53 -5.62
N ARG A 24 -20.43 -5.21 -5.56
CA ARG A 24 -19.88 -4.28 -6.56
C ARG A 24 -18.37 -4.19 -6.43
N ARG A 25 -17.69 -4.20 -7.58
CA ARG A 25 -16.23 -4.03 -7.64
C ARG A 25 -15.85 -2.63 -7.15
N ARG A 26 -14.94 -2.56 -6.18
CA ARG A 26 -14.39 -1.29 -5.69
C ARG A 26 -13.41 -0.69 -6.70
N ARG A 27 -13.54 0.62 -6.95
CA ARG A 27 -12.54 1.39 -7.71
C ARG A 27 -11.36 1.65 -6.79
N LYS A 28 -10.22 1.01 -7.07
CA LYS A 28 -8.99 1.24 -6.31
C LYS A 28 -8.25 2.46 -6.84
N ALA A 29 -7.87 3.35 -5.93
CA ALA A 29 -6.87 4.38 -6.22
C ALA A 29 -5.54 3.70 -6.60
N ALA A 30 -4.74 4.39 -7.41
CA ALA A 30 -3.45 3.86 -7.82
C ALA A 30 -2.38 3.97 -6.74
N ALA A 31 -2.52 4.93 -5.83
CA ALA A 31 -1.64 5.23 -4.72
C ALA A 31 -2.42 5.97 -3.61
N ILE A 32 -1.78 6.22 -2.48
CA ILE A 32 -2.29 7.11 -1.43
C ILE A 32 -2.41 8.53 -2.00
N SER A 33 -3.50 9.23 -1.66
CA SER A 33 -3.64 10.64 -1.99
C SER A 33 -3.21 11.49 -0.79
N TRP A 34 -1.95 11.94 -0.81
CA TRP A 34 -1.36 12.71 0.28
C TRP A 34 -2.14 13.97 0.67
N PRO A 35 -2.65 14.80 -0.28
CA PRO A 35 -3.43 15.98 0.09
C PRO A 35 -4.70 15.66 0.88
N HIS A 36 -5.39 14.56 0.53
CA HIS A 36 -6.60 14.15 1.25
C HIS A 36 -6.27 13.55 2.63
N LEU A 37 -5.11 12.88 2.76
CA LEU A 37 -4.65 12.39 4.05
C LEU A 37 -4.32 13.57 4.99
N GLU A 38 -3.59 14.56 4.49
CA GLU A 38 -3.24 15.77 5.24
C GLU A 38 -4.49 16.51 5.72
N GLU A 39 -5.45 16.77 4.83
CA GLU A 39 -6.73 17.37 5.18
C GLU A 39 -7.48 16.55 6.24
N SER A 40 -7.54 15.23 6.09
CA SER A 40 -8.19 14.35 7.06
C SER A 40 -7.49 14.36 8.43
N VAL A 41 -6.16 14.43 8.47
CA VAL A 41 -5.39 14.52 9.73
C VAL A 41 -5.67 15.86 10.41
N MET A 42 -5.62 16.96 9.66
CA MET A 42 -5.93 18.29 10.20
C MET A 42 -7.34 18.37 10.79
N LEU A 43 -8.33 17.79 10.12
CA LEU A 43 -9.73 17.86 10.54
C LEU A 43 -10.03 16.99 11.77
N ASN A 44 -9.44 15.80 11.85
CA ASN A 44 -9.78 14.83 12.90
C ASN A 44 -8.83 14.88 14.10
N GLY A 45 -7.64 15.49 13.96
CA GLY A 45 -6.62 15.53 15.02
C GLY A 45 -6.28 14.14 15.57
N PRO A 46 -6.01 13.12 14.73
CA PRO A 46 -5.81 11.77 15.21
C PRO A 46 -4.55 11.69 16.07
N THR A 47 -4.62 10.94 17.16
CA THR A 47 -3.45 10.65 18.00
C THR A 47 -2.58 9.54 17.41
N GLN A 48 -3.15 8.70 16.53
CA GLN A 48 -2.48 7.56 15.91
C GLN A 48 -3.05 7.27 14.52
N LEU A 49 -2.23 6.71 13.64
CA LEU A 49 -2.61 6.19 12.33
C LEU A 49 -2.42 4.68 12.27
N ALA A 50 -3.37 3.98 11.62
CA ALA A 50 -3.27 2.54 11.37
C ALA A 50 -3.20 2.30 9.86
N LEU A 51 -2.01 1.97 9.35
CA LEU A 51 -1.81 1.62 7.95
C LEU A 51 -2.19 0.15 7.71
N THR A 52 -3.11 -0.09 6.79
CA THR A 52 -3.63 -1.43 6.47
C THR A 52 -3.25 -1.85 5.05
N PHE A 53 -3.35 -3.16 4.77
CA PHE A 53 -3.06 -3.74 3.46
C PHE A 53 -1.62 -3.54 2.96
N CYS A 54 -0.64 -3.42 3.86
CA CYS A 54 0.79 -3.34 3.49
C CYS A 54 1.26 -4.54 2.67
N ASP A 55 0.59 -5.70 2.78
CA ASP A 55 0.86 -6.89 1.98
C ASP A 55 0.47 -6.76 0.50
N HIS A 56 -0.29 -5.71 0.14
CA HIS A 56 -0.55 -5.34 -1.25
C HIS A 56 0.67 -4.65 -1.88
N LEU A 57 1.45 -3.95 -1.07
CA LEU A 57 2.71 -3.32 -1.48
C LEU A 57 3.85 -4.35 -1.46
N ASP A 58 3.99 -5.08 -0.35
CA ASP A 58 5.02 -6.10 -0.16
C ASP A 58 4.43 -7.37 0.50
N PRO A 59 4.25 -8.49 -0.24
CA PRO A 59 3.63 -9.69 0.33
C PRO A 59 4.44 -10.33 1.47
N ARG A 60 5.72 -9.96 1.64
CA ARG A 60 6.56 -10.45 2.74
C ARG A 60 6.02 -10.03 4.10
N VAL A 61 5.27 -8.92 4.17
CA VAL A 61 4.69 -8.42 5.42
C VAL A 61 3.36 -9.10 5.81
N ARG A 62 2.85 -10.06 5.03
CA ARG A 62 1.50 -10.64 5.24
C ARG A 62 1.28 -11.27 6.62
N ARG A 63 2.33 -11.72 7.31
CA ARG A 63 2.22 -12.43 8.61
C ARG A 63 3.15 -11.89 9.69
N ILE A 64 3.75 -10.73 9.46
CA ILE A 64 4.61 -10.11 10.47
C ILE A 64 3.74 -9.62 11.64
N ARG A 65 4.29 -9.67 12.85
CA ARG A 65 3.61 -9.19 14.06
C ARG A 65 4.46 -8.25 14.90
N ARG A 66 5.74 -8.12 14.58
CA ARG A 66 6.68 -7.24 15.26
C ARG A 66 7.18 -6.18 14.28
N GLU A 67 7.40 -4.99 14.80
CA GLU A 67 7.91 -3.85 14.04
C GLU A 67 9.28 -4.14 13.42
N ALA A 68 10.18 -4.80 14.14
CA ALA A 68 11.49 -5.21 13.64
C ALA A 68 11.44 -6.20 12.45
N GLU A 69 10.26 -6.74 12.11
CA GLU A 69 10.06 -7.63 10.96
C GLU A 69 9.49 -6.87 9.73
N ILE A 70 9.27 -5.56 9.85
CA ILE A 70 8.82 -4.70 8.73
C ILE A 70 9.92 -4.66 7.66
N THR A 71 9.50 -4.70 6.39
CA THR A 71 10.43 -4.60 5.27
C THR A 71 10.74 -3.14 4.94
N ASP A 72 11.94 -2.88 4.42
CA ASP A 72 12.40 -1.54 4.04
C ASP A 72 11.39 -0.79 3.16
N THR A 73 10.67 -1.49 2.28
CA THR A 73 9.64 -0.89 1.41
C THR A 73 8.47 -0.32 2.20
N VAL A 74 8.03 -1.01 3.25
CA VAL A 74 6.94 -0.53 4.10
C VAL A 74 7.45 0.51 5.08
N ASP A 75 8.69 0.36 5.57
CA ASP A 75 9.33 1.34 6.46
C ASP A 75 9.52 2.70 5.78
N GLN A 76 9.98 2.71 4.51
CA GLN A 76 10.06 3.92 3.69
C GLN A 76 8.70 4.60 3.53
N LEU A 77 7.63 3.82 3.31
CA LEU A 77 6.28 4.37 3.22
C LEU A 77 5.82 4.98 4.56
N ILE A 78 6.19 4.37 5.69
CA ILE A 78 5.85 4.91 7.02
C ILE A 78 6.60 6.23 7.26
N ALA A 79 7.86 6.34 6.83
CA ALA A 79 8.64 7.57 6.94
C ALA A 79 8.10 8.73 6.10
N GLU A 80 7.22 8.47 5.13
CA GLU A 80 6.52 9.49 4.32
C GLU A 80 5.20 9.97 4.96
N LEU A 81 4.74 9.36 6.06
CA LEU A 81 3.54 9.76 6.81
C LEU A 81 3.83 10.89 7.80
#